data_AF-A0A453LGM6-F1
#
_entry.id   AF-A0A453LGM6-F1
#
_cell.length_a   1.000
_cell.length_b   1.000
_cell.length_c   1.000
_cell.angle_alpha   90.00
_cell.angle_beta   90.00
_cell.angle_gamma   90.00
#
_symmetry.space_group_name_H-M   'P 1'
#
loop_
_entity.id
_entity.type
_entity.pdbx_description
1 polymer ?
#
loop_
_entity_poly.entity_id
_entity_poly.type
_entity_poly.pdbx_seq_one_letter_code
_entity_poly.pdbx_strand_id
1 'polypeptide(L)'
;MRLGTSICSAMGSADCISVEKEVEDKSTTVLTSKIDGGVFFKPNRPALVMSSTSWTPDEDFSILLEAALMYDRRVAATLGEEDSMDEGQLWIDIKSGKQFDYPRLLFIITGKGPDRKKYEEQIKRLKLRRVAFRTMWLASEDYPLLLGSADLGVSLHTSSSGLDLPMKVVDMFGCGLPVCAASFSW
;
A
#
# COMPACT_ATOMS: atom_id res chain seq x y z
N MET A 1 10.55 -7.47 9.26
CA MET A 1 11.35 -6.79 8.22
C MET A 1 11.51 -5.32 8.62
N ARG A 2 12.73 -4.75 8.59
CA ARG A 2 12.92 -3.29 8.75
C ARG A 2 12.99 -2.67 7.36
N LEU A 3 11.84 -2.58 6.68
CA LEU A 3 11.69 -1.66 5.57
C LEU A 3 11.86 -0.26 6.18
N GLY A 4 13.06 0.32 6.09
CA GLY A 4 13.47 1.49 6.85
C GLY A 4 12.70 2.78 6.52
N THR A 5 13.37 3.92 6.66
CA THR A 5 12.84 5.28 6.41
C THR A 5 12.13 5.48 5.07
N SER A 6 12.34 4.59 4.08
CA SER A 6 11.74 4.64 2.75
C SER A 6 10.22 4.39 2.70
N ILE A 7 9.61 3.75 3.71
CA ILE A 7 8.13 3.67 3.80
C ILE A 7 7.56 4.99 4.32
N CYS A 8 8.30 5.66 5.20
CA CYS A 8 7.83 6.88 5.86
C CYS A 8 7.98 8.13 4.98
N SER A 9 8.82 8.12 3.94
CA SER A 9 8.97 9.26 3.03
C SER A 9 7.75 9.41 2.12
N ALA A 10 6.92 10.42 2.36
CA ALA A 10 5.79 10.78 1.51
C ALA A 10 6.23 11.00 0.04
N MET A 11 5.43 10.53 -0.91
CA MET A 11 5.60 10.90 -2.33
C MET A 11 4.96 12.27 -2.67
N GLY A 12 4.24 12.88 -1.70
CA GLY A 12 3.56 14.18 -1.80
C GLY A 12 3.72 15.03 -0.53
N SER A 13 2.94 16.11 -0.40
CA SER A 13 3.04 17.10 0.70
C SER A 13 2.56 16.60 2.07
N ALA A 14 1.72 15.57 2.11
CA ALA A 14 1.31 14.79 3.28
C ALA A 14 0.64 13.50 2.78
N ASP A 15 0.65 12.41 3.56
CA ASP A 15 -0.22 11.27 3.30
C ASP A 15 -0.65 10.56 4.59
N CYS A 16 -1.63 9.65 4.44
CA CYS A 16 -2.34 8.96 5.51
C CYS A 16 -1.50 7.99 6.38
N ILE A 17 -0.21 7.88 6.08
CA ILE A 17 0.77 7.07 6.83
C ILE A 17 1.98 7.89 7.28
N SER A 18 2.08 9.16 6.85
CA SER A 18 3.12 10.09 7.27
C SER A 18 2.82 10.58 8.67
N VAL A 19 3.06 9.73 9.66
CA VAL A 19 3.17 10.20 11.03
C VAL A 19 4.39 11.12 11.08
N GLU A 20 4.18 12.28 11.70
CA GLU A 20 5.15 13.29 12.15
C GLU A 20 6.58 12.75 12.27
N LYS A 21 7.61 13.55 11.94
CA LYS A 21 9.04 13.26 12.16
C LYS A 21 9.28 12.50 13.49
N GLU A 22 9.16 11.18 13.46
CA GLU A 22 9.32 10.36 14.64
C GLU A 22 10.81 10.08 14.78
N VAL A 23 11.33 10.48 15.94
CA VAL A 23 12.62 10.07 16.47
C VAL A 23 12.77 8.58 16.19
N GLU A 24 13.92 8.18 15.64
CA GLU A 24 14.23 6.83 15.16
C GLU A 24 14.17 5.80 16.32
N ASP A 25 12.96 5.44 16.73
CA ASP A 25 12.71 4.39 17.71
C ASP A 25 12.77 3.04 17.00
N LYS A 26 13.88 2.35 17.22
CA LYS A 26 14.17 1.02 16.66
C LYS A 26 13.17 -0.06 17.09
N SER A 27 12.24 0.23 18.00
CA SER A 27 11.22 -0.68 18.50
C SER A 27 9.89 -0.63 17.74
N THR A 28 9.69 0.30 16.78
CA THR A 28 8.39 0.45 16.11
C THR A 28 8.47 0.61 14.59
N THR A 29 7.39 0.26 13.89
CA THR A 29 7.18 0.50 12.45
C THR A 29 5.77 1.03 12.21
N VAL A 30 5.41 1.38 10.97
CA VAL A 30 4.02 1.76 10.62
C VAL A 30 3.02 0.62 10.90
N LEU A 31 3.47 -0.64 10.89
CA LEU A 31 2.60 -1.81 10.97
C LEU A 31 2.63 -2.49 12.35
N THR A 32 3.76 -2.43 13.05
CA THR A 32 4.02 -3.25 14.24
C THR A 32 4.78 -2.49 15.31
N SER A 33 4.62 -2.92 16.56
CA SER A 33 5.45 -2.51 17.69
C SER A 33 6.13 -3.73 18.32
N LYS A 34 7.35 -3.54 18.80
CA LYS A 34 8.11 -4.54 19.55
C LYS A 34 8.05 -4.22 21.04
N ILE A 35 7.45 -5.11 21.83
CA ILE A 35 7.28 -4.96 23.28
C ILE A 35 7.82 -6.23 23.94
N ASP A 36 8.77 -6.08 24.86
CA ASP A 36 9.38 -7.18 25.63
C ASP A 36 9.84 -8.39 24.79
N GLY A 37 10.38 -8.12 23.60
CA GLY A 37 10.84 -9.14 22.66
C GLY A 37 9.76 -9.69 21.73
N GLY A 38 8.47 -9.53 22.06
CA GLY A 38 7.33 -9.85 21.20
C GLY A 38 7.08 -8.79 20.13
N VAL A 39 6.47 -9.19 19.02
CA VAL A 39 6.07 -8.30 17.92
C VAL A 39 4.55 -8.35 17.79
N PHE A 40 3.91 -7.18 17.84
CA PHE A 40 2.46 -7.04 17.81
C PHE A 40 2.04 -6.06 16.72
N PHE A 41 0.91 -6.32 16.06
CA PHE A 41 0.33 -5.36 15.13
C PHE A 41 -0.15 -4.10 15.85
N LYS A 42 0.05 -2.94 15.23
CA LYS A 42 -0.51 -1.68 15.72
C LYS A 42 -2.03 -1.67 15.52
N PRO A 43 -2.81 -1.16 16.50
CA PRO A 43 -4.21 -0.83 16.28
C PRO A 43 -4.34 0.09 15.07
N ASN A 44 -5.35 -0.16 14.22
CA ASN A 44 -5.59 0.60 12.99
C ASN A 44 -4.36 0.74 12.08
N ARG A 45 -3.44 -0.24 12.07
CA ARG A 45 -2.37 -0.27 11.06
C ARG A 45 -3.00 -0.23 9.66
N PRO A 46 -2.34 0.41 8.68
CA PRO A 46 -2.82 0.28 7.32
C PRO A 46 -2.74 -1.18 6.87
N ALA A 47 -3.68 -1.57 6.01
CA ALA A 47 -3.56 -2.80 5.22
C ALA A 47 -2.49 -2.57 4.15
N LEU A 48 -1.48 -3.45 4.12
CA LEU A 48 -0.36 -3.41 3.21
C LEU A 48 -0.73 -4.14 1.93
N VAL A 49 -0.86 -3.39 0.83
CA VAL A 49 -1.17 -3.94 -0.48
C VAL A 49 0.07 -3.88 -1.34
N MET A 50 0.42 -5.00 -1.97
CA MET A 50 1.63 -5.10 -2.79
C MET A 50 1.26 -5.24 -4.27
N SER A 51 1.85 -4.42 -5.13
CA SER A 51 1.72 -4.56 -6.57
C SER A 51 3.09 -4.51 -7.25
N SER A 52 3.38 -5.52 -8.08
CA SER A 52 4.60 -5.57 -8.89
C SER A 52 4.25 -5.21 -10.32
N THR A 53 4.95 -4.24 -10.91
CA THR A 53 4.67 -3.79 -12.28
C THR A 53 5.94 -3.57 -13.11
N SER A 54 5.90 -3.92 -14.39
CA SER A 54 6.92 -3.54 -15.36
C SER A 54 6.77 -2.10 -15.84
N TRP A 55 5.72 -1.38 -15.44
CA TRP A 55 5.42 -0.02 -15.90
C TRP A 55 5.43 0.11 -17.42
N THR A 56 4.94 -0.93 -18.09
CA THR A 56 4.80 -1.00 -19.54
C THR A 56 3.33 -0.79 -19.92
N PRO A 57 3.02 -0.30 -21.15
CA PRO A 57 1.64 0.05 -21.52
C PRO A 57 0.63 -1.11 -21.49
N ASP A 58 1.10 -2.37 -21.52
CA ASP A 58 0.28 -3.57 -21.36
C ASP A 58 -0.25 -3.78 -19.93
N GLU A 59 0.38 -3.15 -18.92
CA GLU A 59 -0.10 -3.10 -17.56
C GLU A 59 -0.79 -1.75 -17.30
N ASP A 60 -2.11 -1.71 -17.51
CA ASP A 60 -2.89 -0.50 -17.29
C ASP A 60 -3.03 -0.20 -15.78
N PHE A 61 -2.04 0.52 -15.25
CA PHE A 61 -1.97 0.91 -13.86
C PHE A 61 -3.04 1.94 -13.46
N SER A 62 -3.74 2.56 -14.43
CA SER A 62 -4.83 3.49 -14.13
C SER A 62 -5.97 2.81 -13.36
N ILE A 63 -6.19 1.52 -13.59
CA ILE A 63 -7.16 0.68 -12.86
C ILE A 63 -6.90 0.71 -11.35
N LEU A 64 -5.64 0.61 -10.93
CA LEU A 64 -5.30 0.64 -9.51
C LEU A 64 -5.53 2.02 -8.90
N LEU A 65 -5.19 3.08 -9.64
CA LEU A 65 -5.38 4.46 -9.19
C LEU A 65 -6.87 4.81 -9.07
N GLU A 66 -7.69 4.36 -10.02
CA GLU A 66 -9.14 4.52 -9.98
C GLU A 66 -9.76 3.75 -8.81
N ALA A 67 -9.34 2.49 -8.60
CA ALA A 67 -9.80 1.69 -7.46
C ALA A 67 -9.47 2.35 -6.12
N ALA A 68 -8.26 2.91 -5.97
CA ALA A 68 -7.87 3.66 -4.78
C ALA A 68 -8.73 4.91 -4.55
N LEU A 69 -9.02 5.67 -5.62
CA LEU A 69 -9.91 6.83 -5.55
C LEU A 69 -11.34 6.45 -5.18
N MET A 70 -11.86 5.36 -5.75
CA MET A 70 -13.18 4.84 -5.44
C MET A 70 -13.28 4.39 -3.99
N TYR A 71 -12.26 3.67 -3.49
CA TYR A 71 -12.17 3.26 -2.10
C TYR A 71 -12.23 4.46 -1.15
N ASP A 72 -11.36 5.45 -1.38
CA ASP A 72 -11.26 6.64 -0.54
C ASP A 72 -12.60 7.38 -0.43
N ARG A 73 -13.26 7.62 -1.58
CA ARG A 73 -14.57 8.27 -1.66
C ARG A 73 -15.69 7.45 -1.02
N ARG A 74 -15.69 6.13 -1.24
CA ARG A 74 -16.75 5.25 -0.72
C ARG A 74 -16.71 5.18 0.80
N VAL A 75 -15.50 5.14 1.38
CA VAL A 75 -15.35 5.16 2.83
C VAL A 75 -15.75 6.54 3.37
N ALA A 76 -15.32 7.64 2.76
CA ALA A 76 -15.74 9.00 3.17
C ALA A 76 -17.27 9.14 3.21
N ALA A 77 -17.95 8.71 2.14
CA ALA A 77 -19.41 8.76 2.06
C ALA A 77 -20.09 7.87 3.12
N THR A 78 -19.55 6.67 3.38
CA THR A 78 -20.09 5.76 4.41
C THR A 78 -19.96 6.33 5.81
N LEU A 79 -18.87 7.05 6.08
CA LEU A 79 -18.59 7.66 7.38
C LEU A 79 -19.19 9.07 7.54
N GLY A 80 -19.85 9.60 6.50
CA GLY A 80 -20.39 10.96 6.51
C GLY A 80 -19.30 12.03 6.64
N GLU A 81 -18.09 11.74 6.20
CA GLU A 81 -16.97 12.67 6.28
C GLU A 81 -16.97 13.65 5.11
N GLU A 82 -16.74 14.92 5.42
CA GLU A 82 -16.50 15.96 4.42
C GLU A 82 -15.01 16.16 4.17
N ASP A 83 -14.67 16.66 2.97
CA ASP A 83 -13.29 17.02 2.59
C ASP A 83 -12.68 18.12 3.50
N SER A 84 -13.53 18.84 4.24
CA SER A 84 -13.16 19.89 5.20
C SER A 84 -12.69 19.38 6.56
N MET A 85 -12.85 18.08 6.86
CA MET A 85 -12.51 17.53 8.18
C MET A 85 -11.01 17.57 8.47
N ASP A 86 -10.67 18.02 9.67
CA ASP A 86 -9.30 18.12 10.15
C ASP A 86 -8.61 16.74 10.26
N GLU A 87 -7.48 16.59 9.58
CA GLU A 87 -6.62 15.40 9.70
C GLU A 87 -6.00 15.28 11.10
N GLY A 88 -5.85 16.39 11.84
CA GLY A 88 -5.36 16.37 13.22
C GLY A 88 -6.23 15.55 14.15
N GLN A 89 -7.56 15.72 14.06
CA GLN A 89 -8.51 14.93 14.85
C GLN A 89 -8.43 13.43 14.55
N LEU A 90 -8.18 13.04 13.28
CA LEU A 90 -8.00 11.64 12.91
C LEU A 90 -6.81 11.00 13.64
N TRP A 91 -5.69 11.70 13.72
CA TRP A 91 -4.50 11.21 14.41
C TRP A 91 -4.69 11.13 15.92
N ILE A 92 -5.44 12.06 16.51
CA ILE A 92 -5.84 12.01 17.93
C ILE A 92 -6.69 10.76 18.18
N ASP A 93 -7.69 10.51 17.33
CA ASP A 93 -8.55 9.34 17.40
C ASP A 93 -7.74 8.03 17.31
N ILE A 94 -6.78 7.94 16.38
CA ILE A 94 -5.88 6.78 16.26
C ILE A 94 -5.03 6.62 17.52
N LYS A 95 -4.42 7.70 18.03
CA LYS A 95 -3.56 7.67 19.23
C LYS A 95 -4.36 7.32 20.49
N SER A 96 -5.64 7.69 20.56
CA SER A 96 -6.55 7.31 21.65
C SER A 96 -7.07 5.87 21.57
N GLY A 97 -6.75 5.14 20.50
CA GLY A 97 -7.12 3.74 20.32
C GLY A 97 -8.53 3.53 19.76
N LYS A 98 -9.17 4.57 19.21
CA LYS A 98 -10.46 4.43 18.51
C LYS A 98 -10.30 3.48 17.32
N GLN A 99 -11.13 2.45 17.23
CA GLN A 99 -11.10 1.50 16.13
C GLN A 99 -11.91 2.01 14.93
N PHE A 100 -11.42 1.74 13.71
CA PHE A 100 -12.10 2.09 12.47
C PHE A 100 -12.51 0.83 11.70
N ASP A 101 -13.72 0.84 11.13
CA ASP A 101 -14.28 -0.30 10.38
C ASP A 101 -13.59 -0.49 9.01
N TYR A 102 -13.06 0.60 8.45
CA TYR A 102 -12.39 0.59 7.15
C TYR A 102 -10.90 0.89 7.32
N PRO A 103 -10.01 -0.01 6.87
CA PRO A 103 -8.58 0.19 7.04
C PRO A 103 -8.09 1.34 6.16
N ARG A 104 -7.02 2.01 6.59
CA ARG A 104 -6.19 2.77 5.65
C ARG A 104 -5.42 1.78 4.78
N LEU A 105 -5.17 2.12 3.52
CA LEU A 105 -4.45 1.27 2.59
C LEU A 105 -3.06 1.86 2.30
N LEU A 106 -2.04 1.04 2.40
CA LEU A 106 -0.69 1.36 1.97
C LEU A 106 -0.33 0.47 0.79
N PHE A 107 -0.29 1.05 -0.40
CA PHE A 107 0.22 0.40 -1.59
C PHE A 107 1.73 0.54 -1.66
N ILE A 108 2.43 -0.59 -1.68
CA ILE A 108 3.82 -0.66 -2.13
C ILE A 108 3.83 -1.13 -3.58
N ILE A 109 4.47 -0.35 -4.44
CA ILE A 109 4.60 -0.63 -5.86
C ILE A 109 6.07 -0.85 -6.19
N THR A 110 6.40 -2.02 -6.72
CA THR A 110 7.77 -2.34 -7.14
C THR A 110 7.88 -2.46 -8.65
N GLY A 111 9.12 -2.42 -9.12
CA GLY A 111 9.49 -2.64 -10.51
C GLY A 111 9.94 -1.39 -11.24
N LYS A 112 10.26 -1.55 -12.53
CA LYS A 112 10.89 -0.54 -13.36
C LYS A 112 10.36 -0.62 -14.79
N GLY A 113 10.09 0.55 -15.36
CA GLY A 113 9.81 0.69 -16.78
C GLY A 113 9.43 2.11 -17.19
N PRO A 114 9.06 2.29 -18.46
CA PRO A 114 8.95 3.60 -19.09
C PRO A 114 7.85 4.48 -18.49
N ASP A 115 6.70 3.93 -18.11
CA ASP A 115 5.55 4.71 -17.64
C ASP A 115 5.60 5.03 -16.14
N ARG A 116 6.64 4.60 -15.41
CA ARG A 116 6.73 4.80 -13.96
C ARG A 116 6.54 6.26 -13.56
N LYS A 117 7.30 7.17 -14.18
CA LYS A 117 7.24 8.60 -13.87
C LYS A 117 5.84 9.20 -14.12
N LYS A 118 5.20 8.79 -15.22
CA LYS A 118 3.84 9.21 -15.57
C LYS A 118 2.85 8.84 -14.46
N TYR A 119 2.89 7.62 -13.95
CA TYR A 119 1.99 7.19 -12.88
C TYR A 119 2.36 7.80 -11.52
N GLU A 120 3.65 7.97 -11.22
CA GLU A 120 4.09 8.71 -10.03
C GLU A 120 3.56 10.15 -10.01
N GLU A 121 3.53 10.82 -11.17
CA GLU A 121 2.92 12.15 -11.31
C GLU A 121 1.40 12.14 -11.15
N GLN A 122 0.72 11.09 -11.59
CA GLN A 122 -0.73 10.92 -11.35
C GLN A 122 -1.02 10.70 -9.87
N ILE A 123 -0.28 9.81 -9.21
CA ILE A 123 -0.36 9.53 -7.77
C ILE A 123 -0.23 10.83 -6.97
N LYS A 124 0.74 11.69 -7.31
CA LYS A 124 0.94 12.99 -6.65
C LYS A 124 -0.23 13.96 -6.77
N ARG A 125 -1.06 13.81 -7.80
CA ARG A 125 -2.24 14.66 -8.01
C ARG A 125 -3.48 14.13 -7.29
N LEU A 126 -3.46 12.87 -6.85
CA LEU A 126 -4.55 12.29 -6.06
C LEU A 126 -4.49 12.84 -4.64
N LYS A 127 -5.61 13.42 -4.19
CA LYS A 127 -5.80 13.86 -2.80
C LYS A 127 -6.55 12.76 -2.05
N LEU A 128 -5.81 11.75 -1.58
CA LEU A 128 -6.38 10.59 -0.88
C LEU A 128 -6.11 10.72 0.62
N ARG A 129 -7.13 10.47 1.44
CA ARG A 129 -7.04 10.57 2.91
C ARG A 129 -6.84 9.22 3.58
N ARG A 130 -7.17 8.13 2.88
CA ARG A 130 -7.15 6.76 3.39
C ARG A 130 -6.21 5.86 2.64
N VAL A 131 -5.67 6.31 1.51
CA VAL A 131 -4.79 5.52 0.66
C VAL A 131 -3.46 6.25 0.47
N ALA A 132 -2.36 5.54 0.67
CA ALA A 132 -1.02 6.00 0.36
C ALA A 132 -0.35 5.06 -0.63
N PHE A 133 0.47 5.63 -1.51
CA PHE A 133 1.29 4.89 -2.46
C PHE A 133 2.77 5.11 -2.17
N ARG A 134 3.57 4.06 -2.32
CA ARG A 134 5.03 4.09 -2.28
C ARG A 134 5.60 3.29 -3.43
N THR A 135 6.39 3.92 -4.26
CA THR A 135 7.21 3.21 -5.25
C THR A 135 8.59 2.95 -4.66
N MET A 136 9.07 1.72 -4.70
CA MET A 136 10.42 1.41 -4.23
C MET A 136 11.10 0.32 -5.06
N TRP A 137 12.42 0.35 -5.00
CA TRP A 137 13.25 -0.78 -5.42
C TRP A 137 13.55 -1.64 -4.20
N LEU A 138 13.53 -2.96 -4.38
CA LEU A 138 13.84 -3.92 -3.31
C LEU A 138 14.97 -4.82 -3.77
N ALA A 139 15.83 -5.19 -2.82
CA ALA A 139 16.79 -6.27 -3.03
C ALA A 139 16.05 -7.62 -3.14
N SER A 140 16.70 -8.60 -3.77
CA SER A 140 16.08 -9.92 -3.98
C SER A 140 15.72 -10.63 -2.67
N GLU A 141 16.49 -10.38 -1.62
CA GLU A 141 16.30 -10.98 -0.30
C GLU A 141 15.15 -10.30 0.47
N ASP A 142 14.89 -9.02 0.18
CA ASP A 142 13.85 -8.23 0.81
C ASP A 142 12.48 -8.46 0.19
N TYR A 143 12.42 -8.80 -1.10
CA TYR A 143 11.16 -8.95 -1.81
C TYR A 143 10.24 -10.03 -1.19
N PRO A 144 10.68 -11.29 -0.95
CA PRO A 144 9.85 -12.30 -0.30
C PRO A 144 9.41 -11.91 1.11
N LEU A 145 10.25 -11.18 1.85
CA LEU A 145 9.91 -10.69 3.19
C LEU A 145 8.79 -9.66 3.14
N LEU A 146 8.79 -8.77 2.14
CA LEU A 146 7.69 -7.83 1.93
C LEU A 146 6.42 -8.56 1.53
N LEU A 147 6.50 -9.51 0.59
CA LEU A 147 5.35 -10.30 0.14
C LEU A 147 4.68 -11.02 1.31
N GLY A 148 5.46 -11.74 2.13
CA GLY A 148 4.96 -12.45 3.31
C GLY A 148 4.49 -11.53 4.45
N SER A 149 4.76 -10.22 4.37
CA SER A 149 4.27 -9.21 5.33
C SER A 149 3.02 -8.47 4.83
N ALA A 150 2.65 -8.62 3.56
CA ALA A 150 1.53 -7.92 2.96
C ALA A 150 0.19 -8.63 3.25
N ASP A 151 -0.90 -7.87 3.19
CA ASP A 151 -2.26 -8.37 3.37
C ASP A 151 -2.90 -8.81 2.06
N LEU A 152 -2.51 -8.17 0.94
CA LEU A 152 -3.04 -8.47 -0.38
C LEU A 152 -2.00 -8.18 -1.48
N GLY A 153 -1.90 -9.08 -2.46
CA GLY A 153 -1.19 -8.87 -3.71
C GLY A 153 -2.14 -8.43 -4.83
N VAL A 154 -1.70 -7.51 -5.68
CA VAL A 154 -2.45 -7.09 -6.88
C VAL A 154 -1.56 -7.23 -8.11
N SER A 155 -1.99 -8.05 -9.07
CA SER A 155 -1.35 -8.22 -10.37
C SER A 155 -2.26 -7.69 -11.48
N LEU A 156 -1.81 -6.64 -12.16
CA LEU A 156 -2.47 -6.12 -13.36
C LEU A 156 -1.92 -6.73 -14.65
N HIS A 157 -0.95 -7.64 -14.53
CA HIS A 157 -0.39 -8.32 -15.68
C HIS A 157 -1.42 -9.29 -16.25
N THR A 158 -1.80 -9.04 -17.51
CA THR A 158 -2.65 -9.95 -18.28
C THR A 158 -1.75 -10.76 -19.20
N SER A 159 -1.70 -12.09 -19.00
CA SER A 159 -0.98 -12.95 -19.95
C SER A 159 -1.74 -12.94 -21.28
N SER A 160 -1.04 -12.73 -22.39
CA SER A 160 -1.62 -12.82 -23.73
C SER A 160 -2.16 -14.21 -24.06
N SER A 161 -1.69 -15.26 -23.38
CA SER A 161 -2.19 -16.63 -23.51
C SER A 161 -3.37 -16.94 -22.58
N GLY A 162 -3.53 -16.20 -21.48
CA GLY A 162 -4.54 -16.46 -20.44
C GLY A 162 -4.38 -17.77 -19.66
N LEU A 163 -3.32 -18.55 -19.94
CA LEU A 163 -3.13 -19.91 -19.39
C LEU A 163 -2.07 -19.97 -18.29
N ASP A 164 -1.07 -19.09 -18.34
CA ASP A 164 0.06 -19.10 -17.40
C ASP A 164 -0.08 -18.02 -16.34
N LEU A 165 0.13 -18.39 -15.07
CA LEU A 165 0.24 -17.43 -13.98
C LEU A 165 1.49 -16.57 -14.19
N PRO A 166 1.38 -15.23 -14.15
CA PRO A 166 2.54 -14.37 -14.20
C PRO A 166 3.49 -14.72 -13.05
N MET A 167 4.81 -14.73 -13.30
CA MET A 167 5.81 -15.06 -12.26
C MET A 167 5.62 -14.27 -10.96
N LYS A 168 5.18 -13.00 -11.06
CA LYS A 168 4.82 -12.16 -9.92
C LYS A 168 3.74 -12.79 -9.03
N VAL A 169 2.71 -13.41 -9.62
CA VAL A 169 1.63 -14.08 -8.88
C VAL A 169 2.14 -15.37 -8.23
N VAL A 170 3.01 -16.11 -8.92
CA VAL A 170 3.67 -17.30 -8.37
C VAL A 170 4.51 -16.94 -7.15
N ASP A 171 5.28 -15.85 -7.20
CA ASP A 171 6.07 -15.37 -6.07
C ASP A 171 5.19 -15.01 -4.87
N MET A 172 4.07 -14.31 -5.12
CA MET A 172 3.09 -13.92 -4.10
C MET A 172 2.49 -15.15 -3.42
N PHE A 173 2.03 -16.14 -4.20
CA PHE A 173 1.53 -17.40 -3.64
C PHE A 173 2.61 -18.18 -2.90
N GLY A 174 3.84 -18.20 -3.41
CA GLY A 174 4.99 -18.81 -2.72
C GLY A 174 5.27 -18.21 -1.34
N CYS A 175 4.86 -16.96 -1.12
CA CYS A 175 4.97 -16.26 0.16
C CYS A 175 3.67 -16.32 1.00
N GLY A 176 2.64 -17.04 0.55
CA GLY A 176 1.34 -17.14 1.23
C GLY A 176 0.46 -15.88 1.11
N LEU A 177 0.79 -14.95 0.21
CA LEU A 177 0.04 -13.72 0.00
C LEU A 177 -1.19 -13.99 -0.90
N PRO A 178 -2.43 -13.72 -0.47
CA PRO A 178 -3.59 -13.77 -1.37
C PRO A 178 -3.47 -12.74 -2.49
N VAL A 179 -3.94 -13.05 -3.70
CA VAL A 179 -3.75 -12.21 -4.89
C VAL A 179 -5.06 -11.92 -5.62
N CYS A 180 -5.29 -10.64 -5.95
CA CYS A 180 -6.23 -10.21 -6.98
C CYS A 180 -5.49 -10.04 -8.31
N ALA A 181 -5.89 -10.80 -9.34
CA ALA A 181 -5.31 -10.72 -10.68
C ALA A 181 -6.34 -10.21 -11.70
N ALA A 182 -5.92 -9.29 -12.57
CA ALA A 182 -6.78 -8.77 -13.64
C ALA A 182 -7.02 -9.84 -14.71
N SER A 183 -8.29 -10.07 -15.03
CA SER A 183 -8.74 -10.89 -16.17
C SER A 183 -8.13 -12.30 -16.25
N PHE A 184 -7.88 -12.93 -15.10
CA PHE A 184 -7.45 -14.32 -15.04
C PHE A 184 -8.68 -15.23 -14.91
N SER A 185 -8.90 -16.10 -15.88
CA SER A 185 -9.91 -17.15 -15.81
C SER A 185 -9.37 -18.31 -14.98
N TRP A 186 -10.00 -18.58 -13.84
CA TRP A 186 -9.75 -19.76 -13.00
C TRP A 186 -10.37 -21.02 -13.60
#